data_AF-A0A9E5LN12-F1
#
_entry.id   AF-A0A9E5LN12-F1
#
_cell.length_a   1.000
_cell.length_b   1.000
_cell.length_c   1.000
_cell.angle_alpha   90.00
_cell.angle_beta   90.00
_cell.angle_gamma   90.00
#
_symmetry.space_group_name_H-M   'P 1'
#
loop_
_entity.id
_entity.type
_entity.pdbx_description
1 polymer ?
#
loop_
_entity_poly.entity_id
_entity_poly.type
_entity_poly.pdbx_seq_one_letter_code
_entity_poly.pdbx_strand_id
1 'polypeptide(L)'
;GYWVDNSGWYQSLNRPRWQPPSFIFGIIWPYNFVMLGIASVTVANNLSRFKSLSFLFIFALSVISALLWSYFFYQPHDFTKASAALITTALLTIPLLILTFQASRTIGLLLIPYQLWVTIASLLSVSYGKLN
;
A
#
# COMPACT_ATOMS: atom_id res chain seq x y z
N GLY A 1 -2.74 10.42 -9.32
CA GLY A 1 -2.15 9.15 -9.79
C GLY A 1 -2.47 8.98 -11.26
N TYR A 2 -1.71 8.17 -12.00
CA TYR A 2 -1.87 8.03 -13.46
C TYR A 2 -3.31 7.66 -13.88
N TRP A 3 -3.98 6.84 -13.08
CA TRP A 3 -5.35 6.39 -13.32
C TRP A 3 -6.43 7.20 -12.60
N VAL A 4 -6.06 8.21 -11.81
CA VAL A 4 -7.05 8.96 -10.99
C VAL A 4 -7.94 9.76 -11.93
N ASP A 5 -9.23 9.47 -11.86
CA ASP A 5 -10.24 10.16 -12.66
C ASP A 5 -10.53 11.56 -12.07
N ASN A 6 -10.38 12.59 -12.91
CA ASN A 6 -10.66 13.99 -12.58
C ASN A 6 -12.06 14.44 -13.04
N SER A 7 -12.88 13.53 -13.57
CA SER A 7 -14.25 13.81 -14.06
C SER A 7 -15.27 14.19 -12.96
N GLY A 8 -14.87 14.11 -11.69
CA GLY A 8 -15.76 14.28 -10.55
C GLY A 8 -16.46 12.99 -10.11
N TRP A 9 -16.29 11.86 -10.81
CA TRP A 9 -16.84 10.55 -10.41
C TRP A 9 -16.48 10.17 -8.97
N TYR A 10 -15.21 10.30 -8.58
CA TYR A 10 -14.81 9.99 -7.19
C TYR A 10 -15.53 10.87 -6.14
N GLN A 11 -15.97 12.07 -6.53
CA GLN A 11 -16.69 12.99 -5.64
C GLN A 11 -18.17 12.63 -5.51
N SER A 12 -18.76 11.90 -6.47
CA SER A 12 -20.14 11.45 -6.40
C SER A 12 -20.35 10.17 -5.58
N LEU A 13 -19.27 9.43 -5.26
CA LEU A 13 -19.35 8.21 -4.47
C LEU A 13 -19.79 8.45 -3.02
N ASN A 14 -20.60 7.54 -2.50
CA ASN A 14 -20.89 7.44 -1.08
C ASN A 14 -19.62 7.09 -0.30
N ARG A 15 -19.12 8.05 0.48
CA ARG A 15 -17.86 7.91 1.23
C ARG A 15 -18.09 7.22 2.58
N PRO A 16 -17.20 6.32 3.01
CA PRO A 16 -17.24 5.76 4.36
C PRO A 16 -17.11 6.87 5.41
N ARG A 17 -17.99 6.89 6.42
CA ARG A 17 -18.00 7.92 7.48
C ARG A 17 -16.70 8.01 8.29
N TRP A 18 -15.94 6.92 8.33
CA TRP A 18 -14.69 6.80 9.07
C TRP A 18 -13.46 7.14 8.22
N GLN A 19 -13.64 7.51 6.94
CA GLN A 19 -12.52 7.84 6.06
C GLN A 19 -11.66 8.94 6.67
N PRO A 20 -10.32 8.75 6.74
CA PRO A 20 -9.42 9.77 7.24
C PRO A 20 -9.52 11.08 6.43
N PRO A 21 -9.26 12.24 7.03
CA PRO A 21 -9.16 13.50 6.29
C PRO A 21 -8.16 13.42 5.12
N SER A 22 -8.45 14.14 4.03
CA SER A 22 -7.65 14.09 2.79
C SER A 22 -6.17 14.42 2.99
N PHE A 23 -5.83 15.33 3.91
CA PHE A 23 -4.44 15.69 4.20
C PHE A 23 -3.61 14.52 4.73
N ILE A 24 -4.23 13.53 5.39
CA ILE A 24 -3.52 12.34 5.89
C ILE A 24 -2.94 11.55 4.72
N PHE A 25 -3.69 11.40 3.62
CA PHE A 25 -3.20 10.76 2.40
C PHE A 25 -1.99 11.49 1.81
N GLY A 26 -1.99 12.83 1.86
CA GLY A 26 -0.89 13.68 1.38
C GLY A 26 0.40 13.53 2.19
N ILE A 27 0.32 13.17 3.48
CA ILE A 27 1.49 13.02 4.36
C ILE A 27 1.99 11.57 4.38
N ILE A 28 1.07 10.62 4.53
CA ILE A 28 1.41 9.22 4.81
C ILE A 28 2.02 8.52 3.60
N TRP A 29 1.58 8.84 2.37
CA TRP A 29 2.13 8.22 1.16
C TRP A 29 3.60 8.61 0.91
N PRO A 30 3.99 9.91 0.92
CA PRO A 30 5.39 10.29 0.83
C PRO A 30 6.25 9.66 1.93
N TYR A 31 5.78 9.68 3.18
CA TYR A 31 6.47 9.02 4.29
C TYR A 31 6.71 7.53 4.00
N ASN A 32 5.67 6.80 3.58
CA ASN A 32 5.75 5.38 3.27
C ASN A 32 6.74 5.09 2.13
N PHE A 33 6.74 5.88 1.07
CA PHE A 33 7.67 5.71 -0.05
C PHE A 33 9.13 5.90 0.37
N VAL A 34 9.40 6.91 1.21
CA VAL A 34 10.74 7.12 1.78
C VAL A 34 11.15 5.93 2.66
N MET A 35 10.27 5.49 3.56
CA MET A 35 10.57 4.37 4.47
C MET A 35 10.78 3.05 3.73
N LEU A 36 10.03 2.79 2.65
CA LEU A 36 10.26 1.62 1.79
C LEU A 36 11.61 1.66 1.09
N GLY A 37 12.05 2.83 0.64
CA GLY A 37 13.40 3.02 0.09
C GLY A 37 14.49 2.74 1.12
N ILE A 38 14.36 3.31 2.32
CA ILE A 38 15.30 3.07 3.44
C ILE A 38 15.31 1.59 3.83
N ALA A 39 14.14 0.95 3.93
CA ALA A 39 14.01 -0.47 4.23
C ALA A 39 14.70 -1.34 3.18
N SER A 40 14.53 -1.02 1.89
CA SER A 40 15.17 -1.74 0.79
C SER A 40 16.70 -1.72 0.91
N VAL A 41 17.29 -0.54 1.14
CA VAL A 41 18.74 -0.39 1.33
C VAL A 41 19.23 -1.10 2.60
N THR A 42 18.47 -0.98 3.69
CA THR A 42 18.81 -1.62 4.97
C THR A 42 18.82 -3.14 4.86
N VAL A 43 17.81 -3.71 4.21
CA VAL A 43 17.74 -5.16 3.95
C VAL A 43 18.88 -5.59 3.04
N ALA A 44 19.18 -4.83 1.99
CA ALA A 44 20.27 -5.13 1.07
C ALA A 44 21.65 -5.16 1.73
N ASN A 45 21.90 -4.26 2.69
CA ASN A 45 23.18 -4.15 3.39
C ASN A 45 23.36 -5.14 4.53
N ASN A 46 22.27 -5.51 5.23
CA ASN A 46 22.37 -6.25 6.48
C ASN A 46 21.95 -7.73 6.37
N LEU A 47 21.27 -8.14 5.29
CA LEU A 47 20.86 -9.53 5.08
C LEU A 47 21.57 -10.20 3.91
N SER A 48 21.43 -11.52 3.82
CA SER A 48 21.99 -12.30 2.72
C SER A 48 21.38 -11.91 1.37
N ARG A 49 22.16 -12.06 0.30
CA ARG A 49 21.73 -11.78 -1.09
C ARG A 49 20.39 -12.43 -1.43
N PHE A 50 20.16 -13.66 -0.97
CA PHE A 50 18.90 -14.36 -1.18
C PHE A 50 17.71 -13.61 -0.56
N LYS A 51 17.80 -13.21 0.72
CA LYS A 51 16.74 -12.45 1.39
C LYS A 51 16.52 -11.08 0.75
N SER A 52 17.58 -10.42 0.31
CA SER A 52 17.49 -9.13 -0.39
C SER A 52 16.76 -9.26 -1.73
N LEU A 53 17.04 -10.31 -2.51
CA LEU A 53 16.32 -10.60 -3.76
C LEU A 53 14.86 -10.96 -3.49
N SER A 54 14.58 -11.76 -2.46
CA SER A 54 13.20 -12.06 -2.05
C SER A 54 12.44 -10.79 -1.66
N PHE A 55 13.07 -9.88 -0.90
CA PHE A 55 12.48 -8.59 -0.54
C PHE A 55 12.12 -7.79 -1.80
N LEU A 56 13.05 -7.63 -2.74
CA LEU A 56 12.82 -6.86 -3.97
C LEU A 56 11.72 -7.48 -4.84
N PHE A 57 11.68 -8.81 -4.97
CA PHE A 57 10.65 -9.50 -5.72
C PHE A 57 9.25 -9.30 -5.10
N ILE A 58 9.13 -9.50 -3.79
CA ILE A 58 7.86 -9.29 -3.06
C ILE A 58 7.46 -7.81 -3.12
N PHE A 59 8.43 -6.91 -3.00
CA PHE A 59 8.19 -5.47 -3.10
C PHE A 59 7.64 -5.09 -4.47
N ALA A 60 8.25 -5.57 -5.56
CA ALA A 60 7.75 -5.36 -6.91
C ALA A 60 6.31 -5.89 -7.08
N LEU A 61 6.03 -7.11 -6.58
CA LEU A 61 4.68 -7.67 -6.65
C LEU A 61 3.66 -6.84 -5.85
N SER A 62 4.05 -6.32 -4.68
CA SER A 62 3.20 -5.45 -3.86
C SER A 62 2.85 -4.15 -4.58
N VAL A 63 3.83 -3.56 -5.29
CA VAL A 63 3.65 -2.34 -6.09
C VAL A 63 2.75 -2.61 -7.28
N ILE A 64 2.96 -3.71 -8.02
CA ILE A 64 2.07 -4.11 -9.12
C ILE A 64 0.64 -4.26 -8.61
N SER A 65 0.44 -4.94 -7.49
CA SER A 65 -0.87 -5.12 -6.87
C SER A 65 -1.51 -3.79 -6.46
N ALA A 66 -0.72 -2.83 -5.95
CA ALA A 66 -1.21 -1.50 -5.58
C ALA A 66 -1.60 -0.66 -6.82
N LEU A 67 -0.86 -0.79 -7.92
CA LEU A 67 -1.20 -0.16 -9.19
C LEU A 67 -2.46 -0.76 -9.80
N LEU A 68 -2.63 -2.09 -9.71
CA LEU A 68 -3.86 -2.77 -10.12
C LEU A 68 -5.07 -2.30 -9.31
N TRP A 69 -4.93 -2.06 -7.99
CA TRP A 69 -5.99 -1.43 -7.21
C TRP A 69 -6.40 -0.09 -7.82
N SER A 70 -5.43 0.81 -8.09
CA SER A 70 -5.73 2.12 -8.66
C SER A 70 -6.38 1.99 -10.04
N TYR A 71 -5.93 1.05 -10.87
CA TYR A 71 -6.55 0.80 -12.17
C TYR A 71 -8.00 0.34 -12.01
N PHE A 72 -8.24 -0.76 -11.28
CA PHE A 72 -9.58 -1.32 -11.10
C PHE A 72 -10.56 -0.34 -10.42
N PHE A 73 -10.07 0.46 -9.48
CA PHE A 73 -10.90 1.41 -8.76
C PHE A 73 -11.36 2.57 -9.66
N TYR A 74 -10.45 3.20 -10.40
CA TYR A 74 -10.75 4.45 -11.11
C TYR A 74 -11.12 4.28 -12.59
N GLN A 75 -10.81 3.15 -13.22
CA GLN A 75 -11.04 2.97 -14.67
C GLN A 75 -12.32 2.14 -14.94
N PRO A 76 -12.37 0.82 -14.62
CA PRO A 76 -13.59 0.04 -14.79
C PRO A 76 -14.57 0.17 -13.62
N HIS A 77 -14.22 0.92 -12.56
CA HIS A 77 -15.02 1.05 -11.32
C HIS A 77 -15.36 -0.32 -10.67
N ASP A 78 -14.47 -1.30 -10.78
CA ASP A 78 -14.63 -2.64 -10.24
C ASP A 78 -14.10 -2.69 -8.80
N PHE A 79 -14.95 -2.31 -7.85
CA PHE A 79 -14.57 -2.22 -6.43
C PHE A 79 -14.17 -3.57 -5.82
N THR A 80 -14.70 -4.68 -6.34
CA THR A 80 -14.37 -6.03 -5.86
C THR A 80 -12.92 -6.37 -6.20
N LYS A 81 -12.53 -6.21 -7.48
CA LYS A 81 -11.15 -6.46 -7.90
C LYS A 81 -10.18 -5.44 -7.31
N ALA A 82 -10.59 -4.18 -7.20
CA ALA A 82 -9.78 -3.17 -6.53
C ALA A 82 -9.47 -3.60 -5.08
N SER A 83 -10.49 -3.96 -4.32
CA SER A 83 -10.34 -4.38 -2.92
C SER A 83 -9.49 -5.63 -2.78
N ALA A 84 -9.69 -6.63 -3.64
CA ALA A 84 -8.86 -7.83 -3.67
C ALA A 84 -7.38 -7.51 -3.95
N ALA A 85 -7.10 -6.60 -4.89
CA ALA A 85 -5.74 -6.17 -5.20
C ALA A 85 -5.09 -5.44 -4.01
N LEU A 86 -5.82 -4.58 -3.30
CA LEU A 86 -5.25 -3.84 -2.17
C LEU A 86 -5.08 -4.71 -0.91
N ILE A 87 -5.98 -5.68 -0.68
CA ILE A 87 -5.79 -6.73 0.33
C ILE A 87 -4.53 -7.54 0.01
N THR A 88 -4.36 -7.92 -1.26
CA THR A 88 -3.16 -8.64 -1.72
C THR A 88 -1.90 -7.83 -1.46
N THR A 89 -1.90 -6.52 -1.75
CA THR A 89 -0.80 -5.62 -1.37
C THR A 89 -0.54 -5.67 0.13
N ALA A 90 -1.56 -5.52 0.97
CA ALA A 90 -1.41 -5.53 2.42
C ALA A 90 -0.84 -6.85 2.98
N LEU A 91 -1.13 -7.98 2.33
CA LEU A 91 -0.56 -9.29 2.67
C LEU A 91 0.90 -9.41 2.23
N LEU A 92 1.22 -8.95 1.01
CA LEU A 92 2.58 -8.97 0.47
C LEU A 92 3.54 -8.08 1.26
N THR A 93 3.05 -7.04 1.92
CA THR A 93 3.89 -6.14 2.71
C THR A 93 4.26 -6.69 4.09
N ILE A 94 3.57 -7.73 4.58
CA ILE A 94 3.89 -8.36 5.87
C ILE A 94 5.29 -9.01 5.83
N PRO A 95 5.65 -9.85 4.83
CA PRO A 95 7.01 -10.35 4.69
C PRO A 95 8.07 -9.23 4.56
N LEU A 96 7.75 -8.12 3.89
CA LEU A 96 8.68 -6.99 3.79
C LEU A 96 8.96 -6.39 5.17
N LEU A 97 7.93 -6.23 5.99
CA LEU A 97 8.07 -5.75 7.36
C LEU A 97 8.93 -6.70 8.20
N ILE A 98 8.69 -8.01 8.11
CA ILE A 98 9.46 -9.03 8.84
C ILE A 98 10.94 -9.00 8.43
N LEU A 99 11.23 -8.98 7.12
CA LEU A 99 12.61 -8.89 6.62
C LEU A 99 13.28 -7.59 7.06
N THR A 100 12.54 -6.48 7.09
CA THR A 100 13.05 -5.21 7.58
C THR A 100 13.41 -5.29 9.07
N PHE A 101 12.57 -5.92 9.90
CA PHE A 101 12.88 -6.16 11.32
C PHE A 101 14.11 -7.06 11.52
N GLN A 102 14.30 -8.07 10.67
CA GLN A 102 15.50 -8.90 10.68
C GLN A 102 16.76 -8.11 10.33
N ALA A 103 16.64 -7.12 9.43
CA ALA A 103 17.74 -6.28 8.99
C ALA A 103 18.07 -5.15 9.99
N SER A 104 17.05 -4.54 10.59
CA SER A 104 17.17 -3.47 11.59
C SER A 104 15.87 -3.29 12.36
N ARG A 105 15.94 -3.42 13.70
CA ARG A 105 14.79 -3.17 14.58
C ARG A 105 14.22 -1.76 14.42
N THR A 106 15.09 -0.75 14.34
CA THR A 106 14.68 0.66 14.23
C THR A 106 13.93 0.91 12.94
N ILE A 107 14.46 0.45 11.80
CA ILE A 107 13.79 0.64 10.50
C ILE A 107 12.51 -0.20 10.42
N GLY A 108 12.50 -1.41 11.00
CA GLY A 108 11.28 -2.21 11.14
C GLY A 108 10.16 -1.47 11.87
N LEU A 109 10.47 -0.82 13.01
CA LEU A 109 9.52 0.00 13.75
C LEU A 109 8.99 1.19 12.92
N LEU A 110 9.88 1.87 12.19
CA LEU A 110 9.52 2.98 11.31
C LEU A 110 8.71 2.53 10.07
N LEU A 111 8.71 1.24 9.74
CA LEU A 111 7.89 0.70 8.65
C LEU A 111 6.51 0.22 9.13
N ILE A 112 6.24 0.17 10.45
CA ILE A 112 4.91 -0.17 10.99
C ILE A 112 3.81 0.76 10.46
N PRO A 113 3.97 2.11 10.43
CA PRO A 113 2.93 2.99 9.91
C PRO A 113 2.54 2.67 8.46
N TYR A 114 3.49 2.19 7.64
CA TYR A 114 3.19 1.73 6.28
C TYR A 114 2.26 0.51 6.29
N GLN A 115 2.58 -0.51 7.09
CA GLN A 115 1.76 -1.72 7.19
C GLN A 115 0.36 -1.40 7.72
N LEU A 116 0.24 -0.54 8.73
CA LEU A 116 -1.05 -0.09 9.24
C LEU A 116 -1.84 0.68 8.17
N TRP A 117 -1.18 1.58 7.45
CA TRP A 117 -1.82 2.39 6.43
C TRP A 117 -2.36 1.55 5.27
N VAL A 118 -1.59 0.59 4.75
CA VAL A 118 -2.07 -0.26 3.65
C VAL A 118 -3.24 -1.15 4.07
N THR A 119 -3.29 -1.57 5.34
CA THR A 119 -4.47 -2.25 5.92
C THR A 119 -5.68 -1.31 6.03
N ILE A 120 -5.50 -0.05 6.46
CA ILE A 120 -6.58 0.94 6.47
C ILE A 120 -7.09 1.20 5.04
N ALA A 121 -6.18 1.33 4.08
CA ALA A 121 -6.50 1.57 2.69
C ALA A 121 -7.29 0.39 2.07
N SER A 122 -6.93 -0.86 2.40
CA SER A 122 -7.69 -2.03 1.94
C SER A 122 -9.11 -2.07 2.51
N LEU A 123 -9.28 -1.74 3.80
CA LEU A 123 -10.60 -1.60 4.42
C LEU A 123 -11.42 -0.45 3.80
N LEU A 124 -10.77 0.65 3.42
CA LEU A 124 -11.42 1.76 2.72
C LEU A 124 -11.94 1.27 1.37
N SER A 125 -11.10 0.59 0.58
CA SER A 125 -11.49 0.04 -0.72
C SER A 125 -12.73 -0.87 -0.60
N VAL A 126 -12.74 -1.77 0.38
CA VAL A 126 -13.89 -2.65 0.65
C VAL A 126 -15.12 -1.85 1.00
N SER A 127 -14.97 -0.80 1.81
CA SER A 127 -16.11 0.03 2.24
C SER A 127 -16.69 0.84 1.09
N TYR A 128 -15.86 1.33 0.17
CA TYR A 128 -16.33 1.96 -1.06
C TYR A 128 -17.19 1.00 -1.89
N GLY A 129 -16.76 -0.25 -2.07
CA GLY A 129 -17.55 -1.26 -2.80
C GLY A 129 -18.80 -1.78 -2.08
N LYS A 130 -18.93 -1.55 -0.76
CA LYS A 130 -20.17 -1.85 -0.03
C LYS A 130 -21.19 -0.71 -0.10
N LEU A 131 -20.74 0.50 -0.37
CA LEU A 131 -21.56 1.71 -0.36
C LEU A 131 -21.99 2.16 -1.78
N ASN A 132 -21.41 1.58 -2.82
CA ASN A 132 -21.57 1.95 -4.24
C ASN A 132 -21.54 0.69 -5.09
#